data_AF-A0A3R8RI20-F1
#
_entry.id   AF-A0A3R8RI20-F1
#
_cell.length_a   1.000
_cell.length_b   1.000
_cell.length_c   1.000
_cell.angle_alpha   90.00
_cell.angle_beta   90.00
_cell.angle_gamma   90.00
#
_symmetry.space_group_name_H-M   'P 1'
#
loop_
_entity.id
_entity.type
_entity.pdbx_description
1 polymer ?
#
loop_
_entity_poly.entity_id
_entity_poly.type
_entity_poly.pdbx_seq_one_letter_code
_entity_poly.pdbx_strand_id
1 'polypeptide(L)'
;MDLLFLIIETPSGRVHARAEPRGSDAVVYTLGGALRGAVHVTGTHHPHHWDQFTALRASFGSADAMAALPPADSLPRLRNSTARHTGYLLAWEGPAGPQWEQGRIASTSGKPPSPKTGDTLRTVLHAVAEDAARRPDWAQLLDASRVRKTPALLD
;
A
#
# COMPACT_ATOMS: atom_id res chain seq x y z
N MET A 1 3.15 11.81 -19.66
CA MET A 1 2.59 11.14 -18.47
C MET A 1 3.62 11.32 -17.39
N ASP A 2 3.44 12.33 -16.53
CA ASP A 2 4.43 12.67 -15.52
C ASP A 2 4.53 11.52 -14.51
N LEU A 3 5.75 11.01 -14.34
CA LEU A 3 6.05 10.01 -13.32
C LEU A 3 5.88 10.68 -11.95
N LEU A 4 4.77 10.39 -11.27
CA LEU A 4 4.54 10.84 -9.89
C LEU A 4 5.64 10.25 -8.99
N PHE A 5 6.52 11.14 -8.54
CA PHE A 5 7.64 10.83 -7.67
C PHE A 5 7.40 11.45 -6.30
N LEU A 6 7.35 10.60 -5.28
CA LEU A 6 7.12 10.99 -3.89
C LEU A 6 8.44 10.90 -3.11
N ILE A 7 8.77 11.97 -2.37
CA ILE A 7 9.87 11.99 -1.40
C ILE A 7 9.26 11.91 -0.01
N ILE A 8 9.69 10.92 0.78
CA ILE A 8 9.17 10.64 2.11
C ILE A 8 10.34 10.75 3.10
N GLU A 9 10.27 11.71 4.01
CA GLU A 9 11.21 11.78 5.13
C GLU A 9 10.78 10.79 6.20
N THR A 10 11.71 9.94 6.65
CA THR A 10 11.42 8.90 7.65
C THR A 10 12.50 8.90 8.74
N PRO A 11 12.24 8.31 9.91
CA PRO A 11 13.27 8.16 10.94
C PRO A 11 14.54 7.44 10.47
N SER A 12 14.44 6.54 9.49
CA SER A 12 15.57 5.82 8.92
C SER A 12 16.26 6.56 7.77
N GLY A 13 15.79 7.75 7.42
CA GLY A 13 16.29 8.58 6.33
C GLY A 13 15.31 8.68 5.17
N ARG A 14 15.71 9.42 4.14
CA ARG A 14 14.87 9.71 2.98
C ARG A 14 14.53 8.44 2.18
N VAL A 15 13.26 8.28 1.86
CA VAL A 15 12.72 7.27 0.95
C VAL A 15 12.18 7.96 -0.29
N HIS A 16 12.44 7.36 -1.44
CA HIS A 16 11.88 7.78 -2.72
C HIS A 16 10.89 6.72 -3.17
N ALA A 17 9.70 7.12 -3.58
CA ALA A 17 8.68 6.22 -4.10
C ALA A 17 8.26 6.66 -5.49
N ARG A 18 8.34 5.75 -6.46
CA ARG A 18 7.92 5.98 -7.84
C ARG A 18 6.68 5.16 -8.14
N ALA A 19 5.58 5.82 -8.46
CA ALA A 19 4.30 5.18 -8.76
C ALA A 19 4.24 4.74 -10.22
N GLU A 20 3.82 3.50 -10.45
CA GLU A 20 3.54 2.96 -11.78
C GLU A 20 2.22 2.16 -11.76
N PRO A 21 1.32 2.36 -12.73
CA PRO A 21 0.15 1.51 -12.86
C PRO A 21 0.55 0.04 -13.05
N ARG A 22 -0.23 -0.88 -12.49
CA ARG A 22 -0.09 -2.31 -12.73
C ARG A 22 -1.44 -2.90 -13.09
N GLY A 23 -1.65 -3.12 -14.38
CA GLY A 23 -2.99 -3.45 -14.87
C GLY A 23 -3.94 -2.27 -14.71
N SER A 24 -5.23 -2.56 -14.55
CA SER A 24 -6.29 -1.55 -14.43
C SER A 24 -6.73 -1.29 -12.99
N ASP A 25 -6.33 -2.12 -12.03
CA ASP A 25 -6.88 -2.15 -10.66
C ASP A 25 -5.82 -1.93 -9.56
N ALA A 26 -4.57 -1.71 -9.94
CA ALA A 26 -3.48 -1.55 -9.00
C ALA A 26 -2.46 -0.47 -9.41
N VAL A 27 -1.81 0.08 -8.39
CA VAL A 27 -0.63 0.95 -8.53
C VAL A 27 0.50 0.37 -7.69
N VAL A 28 1.71 0.38 -8.22
CA VAL A 28 2.91 -0.09 -7.51
C VAL A 28 3.84 1.09 -7.30
N TYR A 29 4.20 1.33 -6.04
CA TYR A 29 5.20 2.30 -5.64
C TYR A 29 6.52 1.58 -5.42
N THR A 30 7.46 1.74 -6.34
CA THR A 30 8.81 1.21 -6.17
C THR A 30 9.60 2.11 -5.24
N LEU A 31 10.13 1.53 -4.16
CA LEU A 31 10.84 2.25 -3.10
C LEU A 31 12.37 2.20 -3.29
N GLY A 32 13.01 3.36 -3.10
CA GLY A 32 14.45 3.54 -3.06
C GLY A 32 14.90 4.43 -1.90
N GLY A 33 16.21 4.56 -1.71
CA GLY A 33 16.78 5.36 -0.61
C GLY A 33 17.02 4.52 0.64
N ALA A 34 16.49 4.96 1.78
CA ALA A 34 16.63 4.33 3.10
C ALA A 34 15.83 3.01 3.23
N LEU A 35 14.70 2.90 2.53
CA LEU A 35 13.85 1.71 2.44
C LEU A 35 13.74 1.30 0.98
N ARG A 36 13.97 0.01 0.68
CA ARG A 36 13.87 -0.57 -0.67
C ARG A 36 12.76 -1.61 -0.68
N GLY A 37 12.10 -1.81 -1.82
CA GLY A 37 11.01 -2.76 -1.99
C GLY A 37 9.88 -2.11 -2.79
N ALA A 38 8.65 -2.53 -2.53
CA ALA A 38 7.46 -1.96 -3.14
C ALA A 38 6.32 -1.80 -2.14
N VAL A 39 5.47 -0.81 -2.38
CA VAL A 39 4.12 -0.74 -1.83
C VAL A 39 3.14 -0.94 -2.96
N HIS A 40 2.23 -1.88 -2.80
CA HIS A 40 1.15 -2.09 -3.76
C HIS A 40 -0.11 -1.42 -3.23
N VAL A 41 -0.86 -0.81 -4.13
CA VAL A 41 -2.10 -0.12 -3.80
C VAL A 41 -3.21 -0.64 -4.69
N THR A 42 -4.33 -1.06 -4.10
CA THR A 42 -5.52 -1.55 -4.81
C THR A 42 -6.80 -1.04 -4.16
N GLY A 43 -7.88 -1.00 -4.93
CA GLY A 43 -9.22 -0.88 -4.37
C GLY A 43 -9.63 -2.09 -3.53
N THR A 44 -10.44 -1.84 -2.52
CA THR A 44 -11.02 -2.85 -1.64
C THR A 44 -12.34 -2.37 -1.05
N HIS A 45 -13.07 -3.29 -0.44
CA HIS A 45 -14.29 -2.97 0.30
C HIS A 45 -14.01 -2.07 1.50
N HIS A 46 -15.02 -1.31 1.91
CA HIS A 46 -15.02 -0.53 3.14
C HIS A 46 -14.76 -1.45 4.35
N PRO A 47 -14.03 -1.01 5.39
CA PRO A 47 -13.77 -1.84 6.57
C PRO A 47 -15.03 -2.36 7.27
N HIS A 48 -16.13 -1.62 7.15
CA HIS A 48 -17.41 -1.93 7.82
C HIS A 48 -18.54 -2.35 6.85
N HIS A 49 -18.32 -2.28 5.54
CA HIS A 49 -19.32 -2.62 4.52
C HIS A 49 -18.66 -3.42 3.41
N TRP A 50 -18.91 -4.73 3.40
CA TRP A 50 -18.20 -5.69 2.54
C TRP A 50 -18.54 -5.54 1.05
N ASP A 51 -19.71 -4.97 0.74
CA ASP A 51 -20.26 -4.74 -0.59
C ASP A 51 -19.89 -3.37 -1.18
N GLN A 52 -19.33 -2.46 -0.37
CA GLN A 52 -19.00 -1.10 -0.79
C GLN A 52 -17.50 -0.98 -1.09
N PHE A 53 -17.12 -0.95 -2.37
CA PHE A 53 -15.73 -0.74 -2.80
C PHE A 53 -15.35 0.74 -2.74
N THR A 54 -15.09 1.25 -1.53
CA THR A 54 -14.81 2.67 -1.28
C THR A 54 -13.47 2.92 -0.58
N ALA A 55 -12.70 1.86 -0.33
CA ALA A 55 -11.40 1.95 0.35
C ALA A 55 -10.25 1.58 -0.59
N LEU A 56 -9.09 2.21 -0.39
CA LEU A 56 -7.82 1.70 -0.88
C LEU A 56 -7.13 0.90 0.20
N ARG A 57 -6.32 -0.07 -0.24
CA ARG A 57 -5.36 -0.79 0.58
C ARG A 57 -3.97 -0.54 0.03
N ALA A 58 -3.12 0.12 0.81
CA ALA A 58 -1.68 0.14 0.59
C ALA A 58 -1.03 -1.03 1.34
N SER A 59 -0.25 -1.87 0.69
CA SER A 59 0.34 -3.08 1.27
C SER A 59 1.82 -3.23 0.94
N PHE A 60 2.57 -3.70 1.93
CA PHE A 60 3.91 -4.23 1.74
C PHE A 60 3.83 -5.67 1.26
N GLY A 61 4.14 -5.90 -0.01
CA GLY A 61 3.95 -7.20 -0.67
C GLY A 61 2.79 -7.17 -1.64
N SER A 62 1.97 -8.23 -1.70
CA SER A 62 1.01 -8.37 -2.79
C SER A 62 -0.05 -7.28 -2.76
N ALA A 63 -0.39 -6.78 -3.96
CA ALA A 63 -1.52 -5.89 -4.23
C ALA A 63 -2.84 -6.51 -3.75
N ASP A 64 -2.92 -7.82 -3.79
CA ASP A 64 -4.07 -8.56 -3.29
C ASP A 64 -3.65 -9.49 -2.16
N ALA A 65 -4.32 -9.42 -1.02
CA ALA A 65 -4.13 -10.38 0.07
C ALA A 65 -4.40 -11.83 -0.39
N MET A 66 -5.07 -12.01 -1.54
CA MET A 66 -5.41 -13.28 -2.17
C MET A 66 -4.41 -13.80 -3.21
N ALA A 67 -3.43 -13.00 -3.67
CA ALA A 67 -2.42 -13.53 -4.59
C ALA A 67 -1.36 -14.31 -3.82
N ALA A 68 -1.11 -15.54 -4.26
CA ALA A 68 -0.45 -16.58 -3.46
C ALA A 68 0.93 -16.23 -2.90
N LEU A 69 1.71 -15.35 -3.55
CA LEU A 69 2.93 -14.78 -2.98
C LEU A 69 3.32 -13.49 -3.73
N PRO A 70 3.59 -12.35 -3.07
CA PRO A 70 4.45 -11.34 -3.68
C PRO A 70 5.82 -11.97 -3.96
N PRO A 71 6.49 -11.66 -5.09
CA PRO A 71 7.88 -12.06 -5.27
C PRO A 71 8.65 -11.62 -4.04
N ALA A 72 9.33 -12.53 -3.33
CA ALA A 72 9.97 -12.24 -2.05
C ALA A 72 10.88 -10.99 -2.12
N ASP A 73 11.40 -10.69 -3.30
CA ASP A 73 12.23 -9.52 -3.61
C ASP A 73 11.54 -8.16 -3.56
N SER A 74 10.21 -8.09 -3.64
CA SER A 74 9.45 -6.85 -3.54
C SER A 74 9.16 -6.41 -2.11
N LEU A 75 9.34 -7.26 -1.10
CA LEU A 75 9.06 -6.88 0.29
C LEU A 75 10.02 -5.81 0.81
N PRO A 76 9.51 -4.80 1.54
CA PRO A 76 10.30 -3.70 2.04
C PRO A 76 11.35 -4.10 3.07
N ARG A 77 12.55 -3.58 2.87
CA ARG A 77 13.70 -3.73 3.77
C ARG A 77 14.52 -2.45 3.82
N LEU A 78 15.10 -2.16 4.98
CA LEU A 78 16.05 -1.05 5.10
C LEU A 78 17.31 -1.35 4.27
N ARG A 79 17.97 -0.30 3.75
CA ARG A 79 19.10 -0.39 2.81
C ARG A 79 20.20 -1.38 3.24
N ASN A 80 20.45 -1.50 4.54
CA ASN A 80 21.51 -2.34 5.11
C ASN A 80 20.94 -3.51 5.95
N SER A 81 19.70 -3.90 5.72
CA SER A 81 19.03 -4.99 6.44
C SER A 81 18.57 -6.08 5.48
N THR A 82 18.66 -7.33 5.93
CA THR A 82 18.07 -8.50 5.25
C THR A 82 16.64 -8.77 5.72
N ALA A 83 16.18 -8.12 6.80
CA ALA A 83 14.82 -8.28 7.30
C ALA A 83 13.81 -7.62 6.34
N ARG A 84 12.84 -8.42 5.89
CA ARG A 84 11.76 -8.02 5.00
C ARG A 84 10.47 -7.89 5.82
N HIS A 85 9.61 -6.97 5.44
CA HIS A 85 8.44 -6.64 6.23
C HIS A 85 7.15 -6.76 5.42
N THR A 86 6.08 -7.18 6.08
CA THR A 86 4.71 -7.16 5.59
C THR A 86 3.88 -6.21 6.45
N GLY A 87 2.73 -5.79 5.93
CA GLY A 87 1.81 -4.89 6.60
C GLY A 87 0.92 -4.19 5.58
N TYR A 88 -0.12 -3.52 6.05
CA TYR A 88 -0.99 -2.73 5.20
C TYR A 88 -1.61 -1.55 5.94
N LEU A 89 -2.13 -0.61 5.17
CA LEU A 89 -2.96 0.49 5.62
C LEU A 89 -4.20 0.54 4.73
N LEU A 90 -5.37 0.58 5.35
CA LEU A 90 -6.63 0.89 4.68
C LEU A 90 -6.84 2.40 4.72
N ALA A 91 -7.35 2.95 3.63
CA ALA A 91 -7.62 4.36 3.45
C ALA A 91 -9.01 4.52 2.83
N TRP A 92 -9.89 5.32 3.43
CA TRP A 92 -11.22 5.58 2.89
C TRP A 92 -11.71 6.97 3.29
N GLU A 93 -12.71 7.47 2.58
CA GLU A 93 -13.36 8.73 2.94
C GLU A 93 -14.45 8.46 3.99
N GLY A 94 -14.38 9.13 5.13
CA GLY A 94 -15.38 9.05 6.19
C GLY A 94 -16.17 10.35 6.35
N PRO A 95 -17.20 10.38 7.22
CA PRO A 95 -18.02 11.58 7.43
C PRO A 95 -17.25 12.80 7.96
N ALA A 96 -16.12 12.56 8.64
CA ALA A 96 -15.26 13.59 9.22
C ALA A 96 -13.99 13.85 8.37
N GLY A 97 -13.95 13.35 7.14
CA GLY A 97 -12.77 13.41 6.27
C GLY A 97 -12.06 12.06 6.14
N PRO A 98 -10.84 12.06 5.55
CA PRO A 98 -10.05 10.84 5.32
C PRO A 98 -9.80 10.04 6.59
N GLN A 99 -10.02 8.73 6.52
CA GLN A 99 -9.84 7.76 7.60
C GLN A 99 -8.81 6.71 7.22
N TRP A 100 -8.16 6.15 8.25
CA TRP A 100 -7.08 5.19 8.09
C TRP A 100 -7.16 4.09 9.14
N GLU A 101 -6.91 2.85 8.72
CA GLU A 101 -6.79 1.70 9.62
C GLU A 101 -5.52 0.92 9.28
N GLN A 102 -4.63 0.83 10.25
CA GLN A 102 -3.36 0.14 10.07
C GLN A 102 -3.45 -1.33 10.46
N GLY A 103 -3.18 -2.20 9.50
CA GLY A 103 -2.92 -3.61 9.75
C GLY A 103 -1.58 -3.84 10.43
N ARG A 104 -1.41 -5.02 11.04
CA ARG A 104 -0.17 -5.42 11.72
C ARG A 104 1.02 -5.36 10.76
N ILE A 105 2.08 -4.65 11.18
CA ILE A 105 3.40 -4.72 10.53
C ILE A 105 4.19 -5.86 11.17
N ALA A 106 4.76 -6.73 10.35
CA ALA A 106 5.53 -7.89 10.80
C ALA A 106 6.79 -8.07 9.96
N SER A 107 7.84 -8.63 10.56
CA SER A 107 8.99 -9.16 9.81
C SER A 107 8.68 -10.55 9.30
N THR A 108 9.15 -10.89 8.11
CA THR A 108 9.12 -12.27 7.60
C THR A 108 10.02 -13.21 8.40
N SER A 109 10.94 -12.69 9.21
CA SER A 109 11.77 -13.48 10.13
C SER A 109 11.10 -13.80 11.47
N GLY A 110 9.84 -13.39 11.67
CA GLY A 110 9.09 -13.61 12.91
C GLY A 110 9.48 -12.69 14.08
N LYS A 111 10.58 -11.94 13.97
CA LYS A 111 10.98 -10.94 14.96
C LYS A 111 10.24 -9.62 14.73
N PRO A 112 9.73 -8.95 15.78
CA PRO A 112 9.12 -7.64 15.59
C PRO A 112 10.15 -6.64 15.03
N PRO A 113 9.74 -5.71 14.15
CA PRO A 113 10.61 -4.62 13.74
C PRO A 113 11.01 -3.79 14.95
N SER A 114 12.22 -3.21 14.94
CA SER A 114 12.60 -2.22 15.95
C SER A 114 11.64 -1.01 15.89
N PRO A 115 11.44 -0.25 16.98
CA PRO A 115 10.54 0.91 16.97
C PRO A 115 10.79 1.86 15.80
N LYS A 116 12.06 2.24 15.57
CA LYS A 116 12.49 3.08 14.45
C LYS A 116 12.11 2.50 13.07
N THR A 117 12.27 1.18 12.90
CA THR A 117 11.90 0.49 11.66
C THR A 117 10.39 0.46 11.48
N GLY A 118 9.65 0.18 12.56
CA GLY A 118 8.19 0.24 12.59
C GLY A 118 7.70 1.62 12.17
N ASP A 119 8.21 2.69 12.77
CA ASP A 119 7.84 4.07 12.42
C ASP A 119 8.14 4.39 10.96
N THR A 120 9.32 4.00 10.47
CA THR A 120 9.68 4.17 9.05
C THR A 120 8.67 3.50 8.12
N LEU A 121 8.29 2.27 8.42
CA LEU A 121 7.33 1.50 7.65
C LEU A 121 5.93 2.13 7.70
N ARG A 122 5.49 2.61 8.87
CA ARG A 122 4.21 3.31 9.03
C ARG A 122 4.16 4.60 8.23
N THR A 123 5.19 5.44 8.33
CA THR A 123 5.29 6.70 7.58
C THR A 123 5.23 6.46 6.08
N VAL A 124 5.92 5.43 5.58
CA VAL A 124 5.89 5.09 4.14
C VAL A 124 4.49 4.62 3.70
N LEU A 125 3.82 3.75 4.46
CA LEU A 125 2.45 3.34 4.12
C LEU A 125 1.49 4.52 4.08
N HIS A 126 1.55 5.40 5.08
CA HIS A 126 0.69 6.58 5.14
C HIS A 126 0.91 7.49 3.94
N ALA A 127 2.17 7.87 3.68
CA ALA A 127 2.48 8.79 2.59
C ALA A 127 2.08 8.22 1.21
N VAL A 128 2.30 6.92 0.99
CA VAL A 128 1.87 6.25 -0.26
C VAL A 128 0.35 6.19 -0.36
N ALA A 129 -0.35 5.89 0.72
CA ALA A 129 -1.80 5.81 0.70
C ALA A 129 -2.45 7.19 0.53
N GLU A 130 -1.89 8.25 1.12
CA GLU A 130 -2.28 9.65 0.91
C GLU A 130 -2.01 10.15 -0.51
N ASP A 131 -0.90 9.74 -1.12
CA ASP A 131 -0.63 10.02 -2.53
C ASP A 131 -1.64 9.30 -3.42
N ALA A 132 -1.88 8.01 -3.17
CA ALA A 132 -2.82 7.22 -3.93
C ALA A 132 -4.27 7.73 -3.80
N ALA A 133 -4.66 8.20 -2.61
CA ALA A 133 -5.96 8.82 -2.35
C ALA A 133 -6.24 10.10 -3.16
N ARG A 134 -5.17 10.79 -3.57
CA ARG A 134 -5.28 12.03 -4.36
C ARG A 134 -5.14 11.81 -5.86
N ARG A 135 -5.03 10.56 -6.31
CA ARG A 135 -4.88 10.26 -7.74
C ARG A 135 -6.18 10.54 -8.50
N PRO A 136 -6.08 11.08 -9.74
CA PRO A 136 -7.26 11.34 -10.55
C PRO A 136 -7.98 10.06 -11.02
N ASP A 137 -7.27 8.92 -11.06
CA ASP A 137 -7.80 7.61 -11.45
C ASP A 137 -8.30 6.78 -10.26
N TRP A 138 -8.43 7.36 -9.05
CA TRP A 138 -8.90 6.68 -7.84
C TRP A 138 -10.20 5.88 -8.06
N ALA A 139 -11.22 6.51 -8.64
CA ALA A 139 -12.52 5.87 -8.84
C ALA A 139 -12.41 4.65 -9.78
N GLN A 140 -11.56 4.74 -10.81
CA GLN A 140 -11.34 3.65 -11.75
C GLN A 140 -10.66 2.45 -11.08
N LEU A 141 -9.71 2.70 -10.16
CA LEU A 141 -9.05 1.64 -9.38
C LEU A 141 -10.05 0.89 -8.48
N LEU A 142 -10.99 1.61 -7.86
CA LEU A 142 -12.05 1.01 -7.03
C LEU A 142 -12.99 0.14 -7.88
N ASP A 143 -13.48 0.66 -9.00
CA ASP A 143 -14.37 -0.05 -9.90
C ASP A 143 -13.70 -1.30 -10.51
N ALA A 144 -12.47 -1.17 -11.00
CA ALA A 144 -11.73 -2.30 -11.54
C ALA A 144 -11.46 -3.38 -10.47
N SER A 145 -11.21 -2.97 -9.22
CA SER A 145 -11.06 -3.89 -8.10
C SER A 145 -12.37 -4.60 -7.74
N ARG A 146 -13.51 -3.90 -7.81
CA ARG A 146 -14.85 -4.48 -7.61
C ARG A 146 -15.16 -5.53 -8.68
N VAL A 147 -14.91 -5.22 -9.96
CA VAL A 147 -15.08 -6.15 -11.08
C VAL A 147 -14.26 -7.41 -10.88
N ARG A 148 -13.01 -7.27 -10.44
CA ARG A 148 -12.13 -8.41 -10.23
C ARG A 148 -12.53 -9.27 -9.04
N LYS A 149 -12.90 -8.67 -7.90
CA LYS A 149 -13.12 -9.39 -6.64
C LYS A 149 -14.53 -9.94 -6.50
N THR A 150 -15.53 -9.23 -7.02
CA THR A 150 -16.94 -9.56 -6.84
C THR A 150 -17.70 -9.30 -8.14
N PRO A 151 -17.39 -10.02 -9.23
CA PRO A 151 -18.07 -9.81 -10.51
C PRO A 151 -19.59 -10.04 -10.39
N ALA A 152 -20.02 -10.94 -9.50
CA ALA A 152 -21.44 -11.24 -9.24
C ALA A 152 -22.20 -10.14 -8.46
N LEU A 153 -21.56 -9.05 -8.03
CA LEU A 153 -22.22 -7.91 -7.38
C LEU A 153 -22.44 -6.73 -8.35
N LEU A 154 -22.34 -6.97 -9.66
CA LEU A 154 -22.48 -5.95 -10.71
C LEU A 154 -23.83 -6.01 -11.45
N ASP A 155 -24.74 -6.89 -11.00
CA ASP A 155 -26.08 -7.07 -11.57
C ASP A 155 -27.06 -5.97 -11.15
#